data_AF-A0A1I7FB78-F1
#
_entry.id   AF-A0A1I7FB78-F1
#
_cell.length_a   1.000
_cell.length_b   1.000
_cell.length_c   1.000
_cell.angle_alpha   90.00
_cell.angle_beta   90.00
_cell.angle_gamma   90.00
#
_symmetry.space_group_name_H-M   'P 1'
#
loop_
_entity.id
_entity.type
_entity.pdbx_description
1 polymer ?
#
loop_
_entity_poly.entity_id
_entity_poly.type
_entity_poly.pdbx_seq_one_letter_code
_entity_poly.pdbx_strand_id
1 'polypeptide(L)' 'MVEMVRDPAERASVALRRALLDHLGLPPGQATVTRRRGEAGESLVVRLSPGARPASRPETFGGLPVTYEGARPPRAGRW' A
#
# COMPACT_ATOMS: atom_id res chain seq x y z
N MET A 1 -1.45 20.85 24.99
CA MET A 1 -2.29 20.27 23.92
C MET A 1 -1.43 20.25 22.68
N VAL A 2 -0.79 19.11 22.38
CA VAL A 2 0.17 19.05 21.26
C VAL A 2 -0.63 19.09 19.97
N GLU A 3 -0.63 20.23 19.29
CA GLU A 3 -1.03 20.32 17.89
C GLU A 3 -0.09 19.43 17.10
N MET A 4 -0.53 18.20 16.88
CA MET A 4 0.08 17.26 15.96
C MET A 4 -0.12 17.87 14.58
N VAL A 5 0.86 18.69 14.15
CA VAL A 5 0.99 19.17 12.78
C VAL A 5 1.11 17.91 11.93
N ARG A 6 -0.03 17.38 11.48
CA ARG A 6 -0.07 16.31 10.50
C ARG A 6 0.52 16.90 9.24
N ASP A 7 1.80 16.62 9.00
CA ASP A 7 2.55 17.06 7.84
C ASP A 7 1.69 16.97 6.58
N PRO A 8 1.70 17.99 5.70
CA PRO A 8 0.95 17.95 4.45
C PRO A 8 1.34 16.73 3.60
N ALA A 9 2.58 16.27 3.71
CA ALA A 9 3.06 15.03 3.10
C ALA A 9 2.35 13.78 3.64
N GLU A 10 2.04 13.73 4.94
CA GLU A 10 1.31 12.63 5.57
C GLU A 10 -0.16 12.62 5.12
N ARG A 11 -0.81 13.79 5.07
CA ARG A 11 -2.20 13.90 4.57
C ARG A 11 -2.33 13.52 3.09
N ALA A 12 -1.39 13.97 2.25
CA ALA A 12 -1.32 13.57 0.85
C ALA A 12 -1.12 12.06 0.70
N SER A 13 -0.28 11.47 1.56
CA SER A 13 -0.07 10.02 1.61
C SER A 13 -1.34 9.26 2.00
N VAL A 14 -2.12 9.75 2.98
CA VAL A 14 -3.40 9.14 3.39
C VAL A 14 -4.45 9.20 2.28
N ALA A 15 -4.57 10.33 1.59
CA ALA A 15 -5.49 10.49 0.46
C ALA A 15 -5.14 9.55 -0.70
N LEU A 16 -3.84 9.51 -1.08
CA LEU A 16 -3.33 8.62 -2.12
C LEU A 16 -3.56 7.14 -1.77
N ARG A 17 -3.31 6.77 -0.50
CA ARG A 17 -3.54 5.42 0.02
C ARG A 17 -5.00 5.00 -0.12
N ARG A 18 -5.93 5.88 0.27
CA ARG A 18 -7.38 5.63 0.16
C ARG A 18 -7.81 5.50 -1.29
N ALA A 19 -7.36 6.41 -2.16
CA ALA A 19 -7.66 6.37 -3.58
C ALA A 19 -7.14 5.08 -4.25
N LEU A 20 -5.94 4.62 -3.88
CA LEU A 20 -5.43 3.35 -4.39
C LEU A 20 -6.28 2.17 -3.90
N LEU A 21 -6.60 2.10 -2.61
CA LEU A 21 -7.45 1.02 -2.07
C LEU A 21 -8.84 0.97 -2.73
N ASP A 22 -9.44 2.13 -2.97
CA ASP A 22 -10.70 2.27 -3.70
C ASP A 22 -10.57 1.79 -5.15
N HIS A 23 -9.50 2.21 -5.85
CA HIS A 23 -9.21 1.77 -7.21
C HIS A 23 -8.98 0.26 -7.33
N LEU A 24 -8.41 -0.38 -6.30
CA LEU A 24 -8.24 -1.83 -6.25
C LEU A 24 -9.59 -2.57 -6.10
N GLY A 25 -10.67 -1.87 -5.74
CA GLY A 25 -12.00 -2.46 -5.52
C GLY A 25 -12.02 -3.46 -4.36
N LEU A 26 -11.11 -3.31 -3.39
CA LEU A 26 -10.95 -4.25 -2.29
C LEU A 26 -11.74 -3.79 -1.05
N PRO A 27 -12.40 -4.72 -0.34
CA PRO A 27 -12.96 -4.42 0.97
C PRO A 27 -11.89 -3.91 1.95
N PRO A 28 -12.26 -3.03 2.90
CA PRO A 28 -11.34 -2.60 3.95
C PRO A 28 -10.77 -3.81 4.71
N GLY A 29 -9.45 -3.81 4.92
CA GLY A 29 -8.73 -4.91 5.59
C GLY A 29 -8.23 -6.04 4.67
N GLN A 30 -8.64 -6.07 3.40
CA GLN A 30 -8.12 -7.03 2.40
C GLN A 30 -6.80 -6.58 1.78
N ALA A 31 -6.44 -5.31 1.92
CA ALA A 31 -5.17 -4.78 1.48
C ALA A 31 -4.65 -3.69 2.41
N THR A 32 -3.33 -3.63 2.51
CA THR A 32 -2.61 -2.52 3.14
C THR A 32 -1.71 -1.89 2.09
N VAL A 33 -1.68 -0.56 2.03
CA VAL A 33 -0.82 0.19 1.13
C VAL A 33 0.16 0.98 1.97
N THR A 34 1.45 0.81 1.67
CA THR A 34 2.56 1.47 2.35
C THR A 34 3.44 2.17 1.32
N ARG A 35 3.73 3.45 1.51
CA ARG A 35 4.74 4.15 0.72
C ARG A 35 6.13 3.77 1.25
N ARG A 36 7.02 3.35 0.37
CA ARG A 36 8.39 2.95 0.70
C ARG A 36 9.35 3.80 -0.11
N ARG A 37 10.38 4.33 0.53
CA ARG A 37 11.50 5.00 -0.15
C ARG A 37 12.64 4.00 -0.23
N GLY A 38 12.97 3.56 -1.44
CA GLY A 38 14.11 2.68 -1.71
C GLY A 38 15.22 3.42 -2.46
N GLU A 39 16.31 2.71 -2.77
CA GLU A 39 17.45 3.27 -3.50
C GLU A 39 17.07 3.72 -4.92
N ALA A 40 16.12 3.04 -5.55
CA ALA A 40 15.60 3.38 -6.88
C ALA A 40 14.54 4.51 -6.87
N GLY A 41 14.21 5.07 -5.70
CA GLY A 41 13.19 6.09 -5.53
C GLY A 41 12.01 5.67 -4.65
N GLU A 42 10.93 6.43 -4.73
CA GLU A 42 9.71 6.18 -3.96
C GLU A 42 8.77 5.23 -4.70
N SER A 43 8.17 4.30 -3.96
CA SER A 43 7.21 3.34 -4.49
C SER A 43 6.07 3.07 -3.52
N LEU A 44 4.96 2.55 -4.03
CA LEU A 44 3.81 2.10 -3.26
C LEU A 44 3.82 0.59 -3.19
N VAL A 45 3.82 0.05 -1.98
CA VAL A 45 3.75 -1.39 -1.74
C VAL A 45 2.35 -1.74 -1.27
N VAL A 46 1.64 -2.54 -2.07
CA VAL A 46 0.33 -3.07 -1.76
C VAL A 46 0.49 -4.48 -1.22
N ARG A 47 0.23 -4.66 0.07
CA ARG A 47 0.16 -5.97 0.73
C ARG A 47 -1.26 -6.48 0.68
N LEU A 48 -1.47 -7.56 -0.05
CA LEU A 48 -2.76 -8.23 -0.18
C LEU A 48 -2.89 -9.33 0.87
N SER A 49 -4.02 -9.34 1.57
CA SER A 49 -4.40 -10.44 2.47
C SER A 49 -4.57 -11.75 1.67
N PRO A 50 -4.36 -12.92 2.30
CA PRO A 50 -4.60 -14.19 1.64
C PRO A 50 -6.05 -14.27 1.13
N GLY A 51 -6.23 -14.56 -0.16
CA GLY A 51 -7.55 -14.61 -0.80
C GLY A 51 -8.08 -13.27 -1.32
N ALA A 52 -7.39 -12.16 -1.09
CA ALA A 52 -7.77 -10.87 -1.67
C ALA A 52 -7.64 -10.89 -3.20
N ARG A 53 -8.72 -10.52 -3.89
CA ARG A 53 -8.78 -10.42 -5.35
C ARG A 53 -9.06 -8.98 -5.76
N PRO A 54 -8.02 -8.16 -6.04
CA PRO A 54 -8.22 -6.82 -6.53
C PRO A 54 -8.86 -6.85 -7.93
N ALA A 55 -9.79 -5.94 -8.18
CA ALA A 55 -10.45 -5.79 -9.48
C ALA A 55 -9.51 -5.20 -10.53
N SER A 56 -8.60 -4.33 -10.11
CA SER A 56 -7.59 -3.68 -10.94
C SER A 56 -6.22 -3.77 -10.26
N ARG A 57 -5.15 -3.86 -11.05
CA ARG A 57 -3.77 -3.92 -10.53
C ARG A 57 -2.88 -2.96 -11.32
N PRO A 58 -3.02 -1.65 -11.12
CA PRO A 58 -2.16 -0.67 -11.79
C PRO A 58 -0.70 -0.89 -11.38
N GLU A 59 0.21 -0.76 -12.35
CA GLU A 59 1.66 -0.78 -12.13
C GLU A 59 2.19 0.58 -11.62
N THR A 60 1.40 1.64 -11.81
CA THR A 60 1.73 3.02 -11.38
C THR A 60 0.47 3.71 -10.86
N PHE A 61 0.59 4.48 -9.78
CA PHE A 61 -0.53 5.21 -9.21
C PHE A 61 -0.06 6.55 -8.64
N GLY A 62 -0.67 7.65 -9.09
CA GLY A 62 -0.28 9.01 -8.70
C GLY A 62 1.19 9.34 -9.00
N GLY A 63 1.74 8.77 -10.09
CA GLY A 63 3.14 8.95 -10.49
C GLY A 63 4.16 8.08 -9.76
N LEU A 64 3.72 7.23 -8.82
CA LEU A 64 4.60 6.30 -8.10
C LEU A 64 4.43 4.87 -8.62
N PRO A 65 5.51 4.10 -8.79
CA PRO A 65 5.42 2.68 -9.12
C PRO A 65 4.74 1.90 -7.99
N VAL A 66 3.88 0.95 -8.36
CA VAL A 66 3.10 0.13 -7.44
C VAL A 66 3.59 -1.31 -7.49
N THR A 67 3.95 -1.86 -6.34
CA THR A 67 4.40 -3.25 -6.19
C THR A 67 3.39 -4.02 -5.35
N TYR A 68 2.98 -5.20 -5.80
CA TYR A 68 2.06 -6.07 -5.07
C TYR A 68 2.82 -7.16 -4.36
N GLU A 69 2.76 -7.16 -3.03
CA GLU A 69 3.21 -8.27 -2.20
C GLU A 69 1.98 -9.10 -1.80
N GLY A 70 1.95 -10.38 -2.18
CA GLY A 70 1.05 -11.30 -1.51
C GLY A 70 1.48 -11.45 -0.05
N ALA A 71 0.53 -11.62 0.86
CA ALA A 71 0.81 -12.19 2.18
C ALA A 71 1.34 -13.62 1.99
N ARG A 72 2.63 -13.73 1.66
CA ARG A 72 3.33 -15.01 1.66
C ARG A 72 3.26 -15.49 3.11
N PRO A 73 2.72 -16.68 3.40
CA PRO A 73 2.83 -17.22 4.74
C PRO A 73 4.32 -17.19 5.11
N PRO A 74 4.67 -16.80 6.35
CA PRO A 74 6.06 -16.89 6.78
C PRO A 74 6.50 -18.31 6.44
N ARG A 75 7.57 -18.46 5.64
CA ARG A 75 8.12 -19.77 5.30
C ARG A 75 8.35 -20.46 6.64
N ALA A 76 7.53 -21.46 6.96
CA ALA A 76 7.71 -22.29 8.13
C ALA A 76 9.17 -22.76 8.08
N GLY A 77 9.91 -22.43 9.14
CA GLY A 77 11.34 -22.68 9.21
C GLY A 77 11.64 -24.14 8.94
N ARG A 78 12.59 -24.40 8.05
CA ARG A 78 13.27 -25.68 8.01
C ARG A 78 14.35 -25.61 9.09
N TRP A 79 14.00 -26.06 10.30
CA TRP A 79 14.96 -26.44 11.34
C TRP A 79 15.57 -27.79 10.99
#